data_AF-A0A847D2Z4-F1
#
_entry.id   AF-A0A847D2Z4-F1
#
_cell.length_a   1.000
_cell.length_b   1.000
_cell.length_c   1.000
_cell.angle_alpha   90.00
_cell.angle_beta   90.00
_cell.angle_gamma   90.00
#
_symmetry.space_group_name_H-M   'P 1'
#
loop_
_entity.id
_entity.type
_entity.pdbx_description
1 polymer ?
#
loop_
_entity_poly.entity_id
_entity_poly.type
_entity_poly.pdbx_seq_one_letter_code
_entity_poly.pdbx_strand_id
1 'polypeptide(L)'
;MKEQNPIKIQDLERKFGLLKFELQEAKKILERQEIALADVKGEWIKNNSEKNLAVLREEEQNLKIARMNYNAAVEKMDIMKTVVFLLS
;
A
#
# COMPACT_ATOMS: atom_id res chain seq x y z
N MET A 1 -34.67 5.55 -17.57
CA MET A 1 -33.21 5.46 -17.71
C MET A 1 -32.63 6.46 -16.71
N LYS A 2 -31.79 6.03 -15.75
CA LYS A 2 -31.18 6.99 -14.81
C LYS A 2 -30.21 7.84 -15.62
N GLU A 3 -30.49 9.13 -15.76
CA GLU A 3 -29.54 10.06 -16.37
C GLU A 3 -28.24 10.00 -15.57
N GLN A 4 -27.18 9.54 -16.23
CA GLN A 4 -25.83 9.63 -15.71
C GLN A 4 -25.47 11.12 -15.63
N ASN A 5 -25.20 11.60 -14.42
CA ASN A 5 -24.77 12.99 -14.24
C ASN A 5 -23.28 13.09 -14.61
N PRO A 6 -22.91 13.75 -15.73
CA PRO A 6 -21.54 13.76 -16.24
C PRO A 6 -20.54 14.39 -15.25
N ILE A 7 -20.99 15.30 -14.38
CA ILE A 7 -20.16 15.90 -13.33
C ILE A 7 -19.80 14.85 -12.26
N LYS A 8 -20.71 13.92 -11.94
CA LYS A 8 -20.44 12.84 -10.98
C LYS A 8 -19.45 11.81 -11.53
N ILE A 9 -19.50 11.54 -12.82
CA ILE A 9 -18.57 10.60 -13.49
C ILE A 9 -17.15 11.17 -13.46
N GLN A 10 -16.96 12.45 -13.82
CA GLN A 10 -15.64 13.08 -13.79
C GLN A 10 -15.02 13.12 -12.38
N ASP A 11 -15.82 13.39 -11.34
CA ASP A 11 -15.31 13.38 -9.96
C ASP A 11 -14.93 11.96 -9.50
N LEU A 12 -15.67 10.93 -9.93
CA LEU A 12 -15.32 9.53 -9.68
C LEU A 12 -14.03 9.12 -10.40
N GLU A 13 -13.85 9.49 -11.66
CA GLU A 13 -12.62 9.25 -12.41
C GLU A 13 -11.41 9.91 -11.74
N ARG A 14 -11.57 11.15 -11.26
CA ARG A 14 -10.52 11.87 -10.52
C ARG A 14 -10.16 11.14 -9.23
N LYS A 15 -11.16 10.75 -8.43
CA LYS A 15 -10.96 9.98 -7.19
C LYS A 15 -10.30 8.64 -7.46
N PHE A 16 -10.69 7.95 -8.53
CA PHE A 16 -10.09 6.69 -8.95
C PHE A 16 -8.61 6.87 -9.35
N GLY A 17 -8.28 7.95 -10.05
CA GLY A 17 -6.89 8.31 -10.37
C GLY A 17 -6.04 8.51 -9.11
N LEU A 18 -6.56 9.22 -8.11
CA LEU A 18 -5.89 9.43 -6.82
C LEU A 18 -5.68 8.10 -6.07
N LEU A 19 -6.71 7.26 -5.98
CA LEU A 19 -6.59 5.94 -5.33
C LEU A 19 -5.58 5.03 -6.03
N LYS A 20 -5.49 5.08 -7.36
CA LYS A 20 -4.48 4.35 -8.12
C LYS A 20 -3.07 4.82 -7.77
N PHE A 21 -2.87 6.13 -7.62
CA PHE A 21 -1.60 6.71 -7.19
C PHE A 21 -1.26 6.27 -5.75
N GLU A 22 -2.20 6.39 -4.81
CA GLU A 22 -2.02 5.94 -3.41
C GLU A 22 -1.64 4.46 -3.34
N LEU A 23 -2.30 3.60 -4.13
CA LEU A 23 -1.99 2.18 -4.20
C LEU A 23 -0.57 1.92 -4.71
N GLN A 24 -0.13 2.66 -5.73
CA GLN A 24 1.21 2.53 -6.29
C GLN A 24 2.29 2.98 -5.29
N GLU A 25 2.06 4.08 -4.58
CA GLU A 25 2.99 4.57 -3.56
C GLU A 25 3.06 3.61 -2.37
N ALA A 26 1.92 3.12 -1.87
CA ALA A 26 1.88 2.13 -0.81
C ALA A 26 2.61 0.83 -1.20
N LYS A 27 2.47 0.40 -2.46
CA LYS A 27 3.20 -0.76 -3.00
C LYS A 27 4.72 -0.54 -3.00
N LYS A 28 5.18 0.62 -3.48
CA LYS A 28 6.62 0.95 -3.48
C LYS A 28 7.20 0.99 -2.07
N ILE A 29 6.46 1.53 -1.10
CA ILE A 29 6.88 1.57 0.31
C ILE A 29 7.01 0.15 0.85
N LEU A 30 6.02 -0.71 0.59
CA LEU A 30 6.06 -2.12 0.99
C LEU A 30 7.28 -2.85 0.40
N GLU A 31 7.52 -2.71 -0.91
CA GLU A 31 8.66 -3.34 -1.59
C GLU A 31 10.01 -2.86 -1.02
N ARG A 32 10.15 -1.56 -0.76
CA ARG A 32 11.38 -1.02 -0.13
C ARG A 32 11.58 -1.56 1.28
N GLN A 33 10.50 -1.72 2.03
CA GLN A 33 10.54 -2.23 3.38
C GLN A 33 10.90 -3.72 3.43
N GLU A 34 10.46 -4.50 2.44
CA GLU A 34 10.87 -5.90 2.28
C GLU A 34 12.37 -6.02 1.98
N ILE A 35 12.92 -5.13 1.16
CA ILE A 35 14.37 -5.05 0.87
C ILE A 35 15.15 -4.68 2.15
N ALA A 36 14.74 -3.62 2.84
CA ALA A 36 15.41 -3.17 4.07
C ALA A 36 15.46 -4.28 5.13
N LEU A 37 14.35 -5.01 5.32
CA LEU A 37 14.31 -6.14 6.23
C LEU A 37 15.26 -7.26 5.81
N ALA A 38 15.33 -7.57 4.51
CA ALA A 38 16.24 -8.59 3.98
C ALA A 38 17.71 -8.23 4.22
N ASP A 39 18.08 -6.97 4.02
CA ASP A 39 19.44 -6.46 4.26
C ASP A 39 19.83 -6.58 5.73
N VAL A 40 18.98 -6.09 6.64
CA VAL A 40 19.23 -6.17 8.09
C VAL A 40 19.29 -7.62 8.57
N LYS A 41 18.43 -8.49 8.04
CA LYS A 41 18.46 -9.92 8.34
C LYS A 41 19.76 -10.57 7.89
N GLY A 42 20.24 -10.21 6.70
CA GLY A 42 21.54 -10.66 6.19
C GLY A 42 22.70 -10.23 7.10
N GLU A 43 22.69 -8.99 7.57
CA GLU A 43 23.70 -8.48 8.50
C GLU A 43 23.64 -9.13 9.88
N TRP A 44 22.44 -9.36 10.42
CA TRP A 44 22.28 -10.06 11.69
C TRP A 44 22.78 -11.51 11.61
N ILE A 45 22.51 -12.23 10.51
CA ILE A 45 23.02 -13.61 10.31
C ILE A 45 24.56 -13.64 10.34
N LYS A 46 25.24 -12.61 9.82
CA LYS A 46 26.70 -12.56 9.76
C LYS A 46 27.37 -12.33 11.12
N ASN A 47 26.81 -11.46 11.95
CA ASN A 47 27.49 -10.98 13.17
C ASN A 47 26.73 -11.24 14.49
N ASN A 48 25.48 -11.71 14.41
CA ASN A 48 24.60 -12.08 15.51
C ASN A 48 24.52 -11.05 16.66
N SER A 49 24.71 -9.77 16.34
CA SER A 49 24.77 -8.73 17.38
C SER A 49 23.38 -8.35 17.88
N GLU A 50 23.26 -8.09 19.20
CA GLU A 50 22.00 -7.63 19.81
C GLU A 50 21.52 -6.30 19.23
N LYS A 51 22.46 -5.43 18.84
CA LYS A 51 22.16 -4.17 18.14
C LYS A 51 21.43 -4.44 16.82
N ASN A 52 21.92 -5.38 16.01
CA ASN A 52 21.27 -5.73 14.74
C ASN A 52 19.96 -6.48 14.95
N LEU A 53 19.82 -7.24 16.03
CA LEU A 53 18.56 -7.88 16.40
C LEU A 53 17.47 -6.83 16.74
N ALA A 54 17.84 -5.74 17.42
CA ALA A 54 16.91 -4.65 17.71
C ALA A 54 16.43 -3.96 16.42
N VAL A 55 17.35 -3.65 15.50
CA VAL A 55 17.02 -3.08 14.18
C VAL A 55 16.15 -4.05 13.38
N LEU A 56 16.46 -5.35 13.38
CA LEU A 56 15.65 -6.35 12.68
C LEU A 56 14.18 -6.33 13.13
N ARG A 57 13.94 -6.26 14.44
CA ARG A 57 12.58 -6.20 15.00
C ARG A 57 11.86 -4.90 14.63
N GLU A 58 12.58 -3.79 14.56
CA GLU A 58 12.04 -2.51 14.09
C GLU A 58 11.62 -2.61 12.61
N GLU A 59 12.47 -3.17 11.76
CA GLU A 59 12.16 -3.37 10.34
C GLU A 59 11.00 -4.36 10.12
N GLU A 60 10.86 -5.39 10.97
CA GLU A 60 9.70 -6.30 10.95
C GLU A 60 8.39 -5.56 11.28
N GLN A 61 8.43 -4.66 12.27
CA GLN A 61 7.26 -3.85 12.64
C GLN A 61 6.93 -2.83 11.54
N ASN A 62 7.93 -2.19 10.94
CA ASN A 62 7.76 -1.29 9.81
C ASN A 62 7.16 -2.03 8.60
N LEU A 63 7.60 -3.27 8.33
CA LEU A 63 7.03 -4.12 7.28
C LEU A 63 5.55 -4.42 7.55
N LYS A 64 5.20 -4.71 8.80
CA LYS A 64 3.80 -4.94 9.18
C LYS A 64 2.94 -3.69 8.91
N ILE A 65 3.41 -2.50 9.27
CA ILE A 65 2.72 -1.23 9.02
C ILE A 65 2.59 -0.98 7.51
N ALA A 66 3.66 -1.16 6.73
CA ALA A 66 3.64 -0.99 5.29
C ALA A 66 2.63 -1.95 4.61
N ARG A 67 2.55 -3.20 5.07
CA ARG A 67 1.59 -4.19 4.59
C ARG A 67 0.15 -3.82 4.91
N MET A 68 -0.11 -3.31 6.12
CA MET A 68 -1.43 -2.81 6.49
C MET A 68 -1.86 -1.64 5.61
N ASN A 69 -0.95 -0.69 5.34
CA ASN A 69 -1.23 0.46 4.48
C ASN A 69 -1.51 0.04 3.03
N TYR A 70 -0.72 -0.90 2.49
CA TYR A 70 -0.94 -1.46 1.16
C TYR A 70 -2.29 -2.16 1.07
N ASN A 71 -2.64 -3.01 2.04
CA ASN A 71 -3.92 -3.71 2.06
C ASN A 71 -5.10 -2.73 2.12
N ALA A 72 -5.02 -1.69 2.96
CA ALA A 72 -6.05 -0.65 3.02
C ALA A 72 -6.20 0.11 1.69
N ALA A 73 -5.09 0.36 0.97
CA ALA A 73 -5.14 0.98 -0.35
C ALA A 73 -5.80 0.06 -1.40
N VAL A 74 -5.53 -1.26 -1.34
CA VAL A 74 -6.20 -2.27 -2.19
C VAL A 74 -7.71 -2.28 -1.93
N GLU A 75 -8.13 -2.36 -0.67
CA GLU A 75 -9.55 -2.38 -0.29
C GLU A 75 -10.28 -1.12 -0.78
N LYS A 76 -9.69 0.08 -0.58
CA LYS A 76 -10.25 1.33 -1.11
C LYS A 76 -10.42 1.30 -2.63
N MET A 77 -9.44 0.74 -3.33
CA MET A 77 -9.47 0.64 -4.79
C MET A 77 -10.57 -0.31 -5.26
N ASP A 78 -10.79 -1.43 -4.59
CA ASP A 78 -11.82 -2.40 -4.94
C ASP A 78 -13.23 -1.89 -4.62
N ILE A 79 -13.41 -1.16 -3.52
CA ILE A 79 -14.65 -0.43 -3.24
C ILE A 79 -14.92 0.59 -4.35
N MET A 80 -13.93 1.38 -4.77
CA MET A 80 -14.12 2.39 -5.81
C MET A 80 -14.47 1.75 -7.16
N LYS A 81 -13.81 0.64 -7.55
CA LYS A 81 -14.18 -0.10 -8.77
C LYS A 81 -15.64 -0.56 -8.73
N THR A 82 -16.08 -1.06 -7.58
CA THR A 82 -17.46 -1.51 -7.38
C THR A 82 -18.45 -0.35 -7.48
N VAL A 83 -18.14 0.79 -6.86
CA VAL A 83 -18.98 2.00 -6.93
C VAL A 83 -19.07 2.52 -8.36
N VAL A 84 -17.95 2.58 -9.09
CA VAL A 84 -17.95 2.98 -10.50
C VAL A 84 -18.81 2.03 -11.33
N PHE A 85 -18.63 0.71 -11.16
CA PHE A 85 -19.42 -0.31 -11.87
C PHE A 85 -20.92 -0.21 -11.62
N LEU A 86 -21.35 0.09 -10.40
CA LEU A 86 -22.77 0.25 -10.05
C LEU A 86 -23.39 1.56 -10.57
N LEU A 87 -22.56 2.54 -10.94
CA LEU A 87 -22.99 3.86 -11.42
C LEU A 87 -22.87 4.02 -12.94
N SER A 88 -22.05 3.20 -13.61
CA SER A 88 -22.01 3.03 -15.07
C SER A 88 -23.21 2.23 -15.56
#